data_AF-A0A6B1RPT9-F1
#
_entry.id   AF-A0A6B1RPT9-F1
#
_cell.length_a   1.000
_cell.length_b   1.000
_cell.length_c   1.000
_cell.angle_alpha   90.00
_cell.angle_beta   90.00
_cell.angle_gamma   90.00
#
_symmetry.space_group_name_H-M   'P 1'
#
loop_
_entity.id
_entity.type
_entity.pdbx_description
1 polymer ?
#
loop_
_entity_poly.entity_id
_entity_poly.type
_entity_poly.pdbx_seq_one_letter_code
_entity_poly.pdbx_strand_id
1 'polypeptide(L)'
;MSKSQKLTYLKELGEDGEYKYVAKIDSKTSKLCHSLNGKIFKVKDMIPGVNAPPMHPWCRSTTVPYVGNWRDKFFKEREGKYQVEEKEAKLQEKAKNQMKEMIESGKIKIEINCEKQNRHMLGHHLYNENKKRAILNNKKLPSYTILSIDLLNELLREKMSTGNLILSDELFDMKEIINFNQIIGKVHIDNVYIETRKGKVHYSKTGAHIVPYIDK
;
A
#
# COMPACT_ATOMS: atom_id res chain seq x y z
N MET A 1 -35.20 31.10 1.34
CA MET A 1 -34.54 29.78 1.40
C MET A 1 -35.01 28.86 2.52
N SER A 2 -35.87 29.27 3.46
CA SER A 2 -35.95 28.56 4.75
C SER A 2 -36.93 27.38 4.88
N LYS A 3 -38.08 27.38 4.17
CA LYS A 3 -39.04 26.27 4.25
C LYS A 3 -38.57 25.01 3.50
N SER A 4 -37.95 25.19 2.33
CA SER A 4 -37.42 24.08 1.54
C SER A 4 -36.26 23.38 2.25
N GLN A 5 -35.34 24.11 2.88
CA GLN A 5 -34.23 23.52 3.64
C GLN A 5 -34.71 22.70 4.83
N LYS A 6 -35.71 23.20 5.57
CA LYS A 6 -36.33 22.42 6.67
C LYS A 6 -36.96 21.12 6.16
N LEU A 7 -37.67 21.17 5.03
CA LEU A 7 -38.29 19.98 4.44
C LEU A 7 -37.23 18.95 3.98
N THR A 8 -36.14 19.39 3.36
CA THR A 8 -35.03 18.52 2.97
C THR A 8 -34.40 17.85 4.19
N TYR A 9 -34.11 18.60 5.25
CA TYR A 9 -33.54 18.01 6.47
C TYR A 9 -34.49 17.06 7.19
N LEU A 10 -35.80 17.35 7.22
CA LEU A 10 -36.78 16.42 7.77
C LEU A 10 -36.83 15.11 6.97
N LYS A 11 -36.70 15.19 5.64
CA LYS A 11 -36.71 14.01 4.76
C LYS A 11 -35.42 13.19 4.86
N GLU A 12 -34.26 13.84 4.99
CA GLU A 12 -32.95 13.17 4.96
C GLU A 12 -32.44 12.75 6.35
N LEU A 13 -32.68 13.55 7.38
CA LEU A 13 -32.16 13.32 8.74
C LEU A 13 -33.25 12.87 9.74
N GLY A 14 -34.53 13.06 9.40
CA GLY A 14 -35.64 12.83 10.32
C GLY A 14 -35.88 13.97 11.31
N GLU A 15 -36.89 13.83 12.16
CA GLU A 15 -37.30 14.86 13.14
C GLU A 15 -36.25 15.11 14.24
N ASP A 16 -35.53 14.06 14.64
CA ASP A 16 -34.42 14.13 15.60
C ASP A 16 -33.06 14.41 14.94
N GLY A 17 -33.05 14.68 13.63
CA GLY A 17 -31.86 15.12 12.92
C GLY A 17 -31.29 16.42 13.50
N GLU A 18 -29.98 16.57 13.42
CA GLU A 18 -29.26 17.76 13.87
C GLU A 18 -28.64 18.50 12.68
N TYR A 19 -28.58 19.82 12.77
CA TYR A 19 -27.89 20.66 11.80
C TYR A 19 -26.97 21.65 12.53
N LYS A 20 -25.86 21.99 11.89
CA LYS A 20 -24.90 22.99 12.36
C LYS A 20 -25.11 24.30 11.64
N TYR A 21 -25.20 25.39 12.41
CA TYR A 21 -25.24 26.74 11.87
C TYR A 21 -23.83 27.19 11.45
N VAL A 22 -23.68 27.64 10.21
CA VAL A 22 -22.40 28.06 9.64
C VAL A 22 -22.51 29.49 9.15
N ALA A 23 -21.87 30.41 9.86
CA ALA A 23 -21.77 31.81 9.45
C ALA A 23 -20.50 32.03 8.63
N LYS A 24 -20.56 32.92 7.64
CA LYS A 24 -19.37 33.41 6.95
C LYS A 24 -18.67 34.44 7.86
N ILE A 25 -17.70 34.02 8.66
CA ILE A 25 -16.99 34.88 9.62
C ILE A 25 -16.12 35.91 8.87
N ASP A 26 -16.70 37.07 8.57
CA ASP A 26 -16.02 38.22 7.96
C ASP A 26 -16.51 39.54 8.59
N SER A 27 -15.95 40.67 8.15
CA SER A 27 -16.26 42.02 8.68
C SER A 27 -17.70 42.49 8.38
N LYS A 28 -18.40 41.83 7.46
CA LYS A 28 -19.78 42.16 7.05
C LYS A 28 -20.82 41.25 7.71
N THR A 29 -20.39 40.30 8.54
CA THR A 29 -21.28 39.37 9.24
C THR A 29 -21.74 39.96 10.55
N SER A 30 -23.05 39.92 10.80
CA SER A 30 -23.65 40.48 12.00
C SER A 30 -23.13 39.78 13.26
N LYS A 31 -23.05 40.53 14.37
CA LYS A 31 -22.68 39.97 15.69
C LYS A 31 -23.56 38.77 16.05
N LEU A 32 -24.83 38.81 15.67
CA LEU A 32 -25.79 37.73 15.89
C LEU A 32 -25.39 36.43 15.16
N CYS A 33 -25.02 36.52 13.88
CA CYS A 33 -24.57 35.35 13.13
C CYS A 33 -23.23 34.80 13.62
N HIS A 34 -22.31 35.67 14.05
CA HIS A 34 -21.07 35.24 14.71
C HIS A 34 -21.35 34.42 15.97
N SER A 35 -22.27 34.88 16.83
CA SER A 35 -22.64 34.18 18.08
C SER A 35 -23.35 32.84 17.87
N LEU A 36 -23.92 32.61 16.68
CA LEU A 36 -24.58 31.36 16.32
C LEU A 36 -23.65 30.41 15.53
N ASN A 37 -22.49 30.88 15.09
CA ASN A 37 -21.58 30.07 14.30
C ASN A 37 -21.09 28.84 15.06
N GLY A 38 -21.23 27.68 14.44
CA GLY A 38 -20.79 26.40 14.98
C GLY A 38 -21.77 25.73 15.94
N LYS A 39 -22.86 26.40 16.35
CA LYS A 39 -23.90 25.80 17.19
C LYS A 39 -24.69 24.76 16.42
N ILE A 40 -25.06 23.69 17.13
CA ILE A 40 -25.86 22.58 16.62
C ILE A 40 -27.27 22.72 17.15
N PHE A 41 -28.26 22.53 16.28
CA PHE A 41 -29.68 22.62 16.59
C PHE A 41 -30.42 21.43 15.99
N LYS A 42 -31.57 21.07 16.58
CA LYS A 42 -32.45 20.03 16.04
C LYS A 42 -33.28 20.54 14.89
N VAL A 43 -33.50 19.70 13.89
CA VAL A 43 -34.27 20.04 12.67
C VAL A 43 -35.73 20.34 13.00
N LYS A 44 -36.35 19.64 13.96
CA LYS A 44 -37.72 19.94 14.41
C LYS A 44 -37.88 21.38 14.89
N ASP A 45 -36.87 21.88 15.61
CA ASP A 45 -36.83 23.22 16.19
C ASP A 45 -36.34 24.29 15.19
N MET A 46 -36.09 23.94 13.93
CA MET A 46 -35.58 24.87 12.92
C MET A 46 -36.60 25.98 12.64
N ILE A 47 -36.25 27.20 13.08
CA ILE A 47 -37.04 28.43 12.95
C ILE A 47 -36.16 29.52 12.31
N PRO A 48 -36.48 29.95 11.09
CA PRO A 48 -35.75 30.99 10.38
C PRO A 48 -35.86 32.32 11.11
N GLY A 49 -34.75 33.04 11.28
CA GLY A 49 -34.73 34.29 12.05
C GLY A 49 -34.38 34.13 13.53
N VAL A 50 -34.37 32.89 14.05
CA VAL A 50 -34.05 32.59 15.45
C VAL A 50 -32.83 31.69 15.58
N ASN A 51 -32.87 30.51 14.96
CA ASN A 51 -31.79 29.50 15.01
C ASN A 51 -31.43 28.95 13.62
N ALA A 52 -32.01 29.50 12.56
CA ALA A 52 -31.74 29.17 11.18
C ALA A 52 -31.71 30.44 10.31
N PRO A 53 -30.91 30.48 9.24
CA PRO A 53 -30.89 31.61 8.32
C PRO A 53 -32.19 31.68 7.49
N PRO A 54 -32.58 32.87 6.99
CA PRO A 54 -31.92 34.17 7.19
C PRO A 54 -32.25 34.79 8.56
N MET A 55 -31.23 35.32 9.25
CA MET A 55 -31.39 35.99 10.56
C MET A 55 -31.66 37.50 10.45
N HIS A 56 -31.28 38.08 9.31
CA HIS A 56 -31.38 39.50 9.01
C HIS A 56 -31.42 39.67 7.48
N PRO A 57 -31.82 40.85 6.95
CA PRO A 57 -31.69 41.13 5.53
C PRO A 57 -30.26 40.85 5.04
N TRP A 58 -30.12 40.26 3.85
CA TRP A 58 -28.84 39.88 3.25
C TRP A 58 -27.96 38.95 4.11
N CYS A 59 -28.58 38.11 4.95
CA CYS A 59 -27.86 37.10 5.73
C CYS A 59 -27.11 36.12 4.81
N ARG A 60 -25.80 35.99 5.05
CA ARG A 60 -24.89 35.09 4.30
C ARG A 60 -24.52 33.83 5.10
N SER A 61 -25.26 33.53 6.15
CA SER A 61 -25.12 32.29 6.91
C SER A 61 -25.90 31.16 6.26
N THR A 62 -25.42 29.94 6.46
CA THR A 62 -26.05 28.72 5.97
C THR A 62 -26.16 27.69 7.09
N THR A 63 -26.82 26.58 6.82
CA THR A 63 -26.87 25.40 7.67
C THR A 63 -26.27 24.22 6.94
N VAL A 64 -25.67 23.31 7.69
CA VAL A 64 -25.18 22.03 7.17
C VAL A 64 -25.70 20.90 8.05
N PRO A 65 -26.00 19.72 7.49
CA PRO A 65 -26.36 18.55 8.30
C PRO A 65 -25.22 18.21 9.27
N TYR A 66 -25.56 17.90 10.52
CA TYR A 66 -24.60 17.47 11.53
C TYR A 66 -24.79 15.98 11.79
N VAL A 67 -23.83 15.18 11.32
CA VAL A 67 -23.86 13.72 11.44
C VAL A 67 -22.94 13.22 12.56
N GLY A 68 -22.87 13.92 13.70
CA GLY A 68 -22.10 13.48 14.88
C GLY A 68 -20.69 12.94 14.57
N ASN A 69 -20.24 11.96 15.35
CA ASN A 69 -18.97 11.26 15.13
C ASN A 69 -19.17 9.83 14.60
N TRP A 70 -20.06 9.67 13.62
CA TRP A 70 -20.38 8.37 13.03
C TRP A 70 -19.15 7.68 12.43
N ARG A 71 -18.22 8.47 11.87
CA ARG A 71 -17.01 7.99 11.21
C ARG A 71 -16.08 7.32 12.20
N ASP A 72 -15.79 7.95 13.33
CA ASP A 72 -14.91 7.34 14.34
C ASP A 72 -15.56 6.11 14.96
N LYS A 73 -16.88 6.13 15.17
CA LYS A 73 -17.63 4.95 15.63
C LYS A 73 -17.53 3.79 14.63
N PHE A 74 -17.68 4.07 13.33
CA PHE A 74 -17.58 3.08 12.26
C PHE A 74 -16.22 2.39 12.22
N PHE A 75 -15.12 3.15 12.40
CA PHE A 75 -13.77 2.59 12.40
C PHE A 75 -13.47 1.83 13.70
N LYS A 76 -13.84 2.36 14.87
CA LYS A 76 -13.69 1.66 16.16
C LYS A 76 -14.43 0.32 16.21
N GLU A 77 -15.65 0.25 15.67
CA GLU A 77 -16.41 -1.01 15.60
C GLU A 77 -15.81 -2.07 14.65
N ARG A 78 -14.89 -1.67 13.78
CA ARG A 78 -14.23 -2.54 12.79
C ARG A 78 -12.76 -2.81 13.08
N GLU A 79 -12.16 -2.04 13.98
CA GLU A 79 -10.82 -2.25 14.49
C GLU A 79 -10.72 -3.67 15.08
N GLY A 80 -9.76 -4.46 14.60
CA GLY A 80 -9.56 -5.86 15.02
C GLY A 80 -10.45 -6.92 14.34
N LYS A 81 -11.45 -6.55 13.52
CA LYS A 81 -12.24 -7.53 12.76
C LYS A 81 -11.49 -8.14 11.57
N TYR A 82 -10.48 -7.44 11.06
CA TYR A 82 -9.64 -7.90 9.96
C TYR A 82 -8.29 -8.35 10.50
N GLN A 83 -8.09 -9.67 10.64
CA GLN A 83 -6.79 -10.25 11.01
C GLN A 83 -5.91 -10.37 9.76
N VAL A 84 -5.21 -9.30 9.41
CA VAL A 84 -4.32 -9.25 8.24
C VAL A 84 -3.16 -10.23 8.40
N GLU A 85 -2.55 -10.29 9.59
CA GLU A 85 -1.41 -11.16 9.89
C GLU A 85 -1.76 -12.65 9.75
N GLU A 86 -2.95 -13.06 10.22
CA GLU A 86 -3.41 -14.44 10.11
C GLU A 86 -3.66 -14.83 8.64
N LYS A 87 -4.18 -13.89 7.83
CA LYS A 87 -4.38 -14.10 6.40
C LYS A 87 -3.06 -14.24 5.66
N GLU A 88 -2.08 -13.38 5.94
CA GLU A 88 -0.76 -13.42 5.29
C GLU A 88 0.00 -14.70 5.62
N ALA A 89 -0.01 -15.14 6.88
CA ALA A 89 0.61 -16.39 7.31
C ALA A 89 -0.02 -17.60 6.60
N LYS A 90 -1.36 -17.70 6.56
CA LYS A 90 -2.09 -18.75 5.83
C LYS A 90 -1.72 -18.76 4.35
N LEU A 91 -1.57 -17.58 3.75
CA LEU A 91 -1.26 -17.45 2.34
C LEU A 91 0.20 -17.84 2.02
N GLN A 92 1.15 -17.48 2.88
CA GLN A 92 2.54 -17.95 2.78
C GLN A 92 2.64 -19.47 2.96
N GLU A 93 1.90 -20.05 3.89
CA GLU A 93 1.85 -21.51 4.09
C GLU A 93 1.30 -22.24 2.86
N LYS A 94 0.19 -21.75 2.29
CA LYS A 94 -0.36 -22.27 1.03
C LYS A 94 0.67 -22.19 -0.10
N ALA A 95 1.40 -21.09 -0.21
CA ALA A 95 2.43 -20.92 -1.23
C ALA A 95 3.64 -21.86 -1.04
N LYS A 96 4.03 -22.14 0.21
CA LYS A 96 5.08 -23.14 0.52
C LYS A 96 4.68 -24.53 0.05
N ASN A 97 3.43 -24.93 0.28
CA ASN A 97 2.91 -26.21 -0.20
C ASN A 97 2.90 -26.27 -1.73
N GLN A 98 2.45 -25.22 -2.41
CA GLN A 98 2.50 -25.11 -3.88
C GLN A 98 3.94 -25.19 -4.41
N MET A 99 4.89 -24.51 -3.76
CA MET A 99 6.29 -24.57 -4.14
C MET A 99 6.84 -25.99 -4.03
N LYS A 100 6.50 -26.72 -2.96
CA LYS A 100 6.91 -28.12 -2.75
C LYS A 100 6.37 -29.02 -3.87
N GLU A 101 5.09 -28.92 -4.21
CA GLU A 101 4.48 -29.67 -5.32
C GLU A 101 5.13 -29.35 -6.67
N MET A 102 5.50 -28.08 -6.91
CA MET A 102 6.19 -27.66 -8.13
C MET A 102 7.62 -28.20 -8.22
N ILE A 103 8.30 -28.37 -7.09
CA ILE A 103 9.62 -29.01 -7.02
C ILE A 103 9.49 -30.51 -7.32
N GLU A 104 8.54 -31.19 -6.67
CA GLU A 104 8.29 -32.63 -6.85
C GLU A 104 7.86 -32.97 -8.29
N SER A 105 7.03 -32.12 -8.90
CA SER A 105 6.61 -32.28 -10.30
C SER A 105 7.68 -31.84 -11.34
N GLY A 106 8.84 -31.36 -10.90
CA GLY A 106 9.92 -30.91 -11.79
C GLY A 106 9.61 -29.63 -12.58
N LYS A 107 8.57 -28.87 -12.19
CA LYS A 107 8.28 -27.53 -12.76
C LYS A 107 9.30 -26.50 -12.30
N ILE A 108 9.92 -26.72 -11.14
CA ILE A 108 10.98 -25.89 -10.57
C ILE A 108 12.25 -26.73 -10.38
N LYS A 109 13.39 -26.18 -10.82
CA LYS A 109 14.71 -26.75 -10.52
C LYS A 109 15.46 -25.86 -9.52
N ILE A 110 15.85 -26.46 -8.38
CA ILE A 110 16.64 -25.81 -7.32
C ILE A 110 18.12 -25.99 -7.63
N GLU A 111 18.53 -25.37 -8.73
CA GLU A 111 19.91 -25.29 -9.14
C GLU A 111 20.09 -24.00 -9.93
N ILE A 112 21.17 -23.28 -9.68
CA ILE A 112 21.42 -22.03 -10.39
C ILE A 112 21.66 -22.33 -11.87
N ASN A 113 20.91 -21.65 -12.72
CA ASN A 113 21.15 -21.64 -14.15
C ASN A 113 22.28 -20.64 -14.44
N CYS A 114 23.47 -21.14 -14.80
CA CYS A 114 24.66 -20.32 -15.02
C CYS A 114 24.42 -19.22 -16.07
N GLU A 115 23.76 -19.53 -17.19
CA GLU A 115 23.51 -18.54 -18.26
C GLU A 115 22.68 -17.34 -17.77
N LYS A 116 21.65 -17.62 -16.96
CA LYS A 116 20.81 -16.58 -16.35
C LYS A 116 21.58 -15.83 -15.26
N GLN A 117 22.31 -16.54 -14.40
CA GLN A 117 23.07 -15.93 -13.30
C GLN A 117 24.22 -15.04 -13.81
N ASN A 118 24.87 -15.44 -14.89
CA ASN A 118 25.97 -14.70 -15.52
C ASN A 118 25.59 -13.28 -15.97
N ARG A 119 24.30 -13.00 -16.20
CA ARG A 119 23.78 -11.65 -16.49
C ARG A 119 23.75 -10.74 -15.27
N HIS A 120 23.95 -11.32 -14.10
CA HIS A 120 23.99 -10.65 -12.80
C HIS A 120 25.36 -10.82 -12.12
N MET A 121 26.35 -11.46 -12.72
CA MET A 121 27.69 -11.58 -12.13
C MET A 121 28.59 -10.42 -12.54
N LEU A 122 29.22 -9.77 -11.54
CA LEU A 122 30.20 -8.73 -11.82
C LEU A 122 31.38 -9.29 -12.63
N GLY A 123 31.79 -8.57 -13.67
CA GLY A 123 32.95 -8.93 -14.50
C GLY A 123 32.65 -9.90 -15.65
N HIS A 124 31.48 -10.54 -15.69
CA HIS A 124 31.12 -11.43 -16.79
C HIS A 124 30.73 -10.65 -18.06
N HIS A 125 31.06 -11.17 -19.25
CA HIS A 125 30.77 -10.50 -20.52
C HIS A 125 29.27 -10.21 -20.71
N LEU A 126 28.40 -11.17 -20.36
CA LEU A 126 26.93 -11.00 -20.42
C LEU A 126 26.41 -9.88 -19.51
N TYR A 127 26.99 -9.70 -18.32
CA TYR A 127 26.64 -8.59 -17.44
C TYR A 127 27.07 -7.25 -18.05
N ASN A 128 28.28 -7.17 -18.60
CA ASN A 128 28.78 -5.96 -19.24
C ASN A 128 27.92 -5.55 -20.45
N GLU A 129 27.48 -6.50 -21.26
CA GLU A 129 26.54 -6.25 -22.36
C GLU A 129 25.18 -5.78 -21.87
N ASN A 130 24.63 -6.41 -20.83
CA ASN A 130 23.36 -6.00 -20.23
C ASN A 130 23.45 -4.57 -19.66
N LYS A 131 24.56 -4.23 -19.00
CA LYS A 131 24.84 -2.89 -18.50
C LYS A 131 24.91 -1.87 -19.64
N LYS A 132 25.62 -2.17 -20.73
CA LYS A 132 25.69 -1.31 -21.93
C LYS A 132 24.30 -1.07 -22.54
N ARG A 133 23.49 -2.13 -22.66
CA ARG A 133 22.11 -2.03 -23.15
C ARG A 133 21.21 -1.21 -22.24
N ALA A 134 21.38 -1.31 -20.92
CA ALA A 134 20.61 -0.50 -19.97
C ALA A 134 20.93 1.00 -20.14
N ILE A 135 22.22 1.35 -20.29
CA ILE A 135 22.66 2.72 -20.54
C ILE A 135 22.09 3.25 -21.87
N LEU A 136 22.20 2.47 -22.95
CA LEU A 136 21.71 2.87 -24.28
C LEU A 136 20.21 3.15 -24.30
N ASN A 137 19.44 2.36 -23.56
CA ASN A 137 17.98 2.50 -23.48
C ASN A 137 17.52 3.46 -22.37
N ASN A 138 18.42 4.20 -21.73
CA ASN A 138 18.15 5.07 -20.59
C ASN A 138 17.35 4.38 -19.47
N LYS A 139 17.67 3.11 -19.21
CA LYS A 139 17.06 2.27 -18.17
C LYS A 139 17.96 2.21 -16.95
N LYS A 140 17.35 1.85 -15.81
CA LYS A 140 18.06 1.62 -14.54
C LYS A 140 19.15 0.56 -14.71
N LEU A 141 20.35 0.84 -14.18
CA LEU A 141 21.46 -0.09 -14.23
C LEU A 141 21.15 -1.39 -13.45
N PRO A 142 21.67 -2.53 -13.92
CA PRO A 142 21.43 -3.82 -13.29
C PRO A 142 22.19 -3.96 -11.95
N SER A 143 21.56 -4.62 -10.99
CA SER A 143 22.21 -5.14 -9.78
C SER A 143 23.12 -6.33 -10.12
N TYR A 144 24.14 -6.57 -9.30
CA TYR A 144 25.10 -7.66 -9.52
C TYR A 144 25.48 -8.43 -8.25
N THR A 145 25.72 -9.73 -8.39
CA THR A 145 26.29 -10.62 -7.39
C THR A 145 27.82 -10.55 -7.42
N ILE A 146 28.43 -10.72 -6.25
CA ILE A 146 29.88 -10.76 -6.06
C ILE A 146 30.35 -12.21 -5.82
N LEU A 147 29.48 -13.06 -5.27
CA LEU A 147 29.77 -14.47 -4.97
C LEU A 147 29.81 -15.35 -6.23
N SER A 148 30.57 -16.45 -6.14
CA SER A 148 30.62 -17.49 -7.18
C SER A 148 29.29 -18.24 -7.29
N ILE A 149 29.06 -18.86 -8.45
CA ILE A 149 27.84 -19.65 -8.68
C ILE A 149 27.75 -20.81 -7.70
N ASP A 150 28.86 -21.50 -7.42
CA ASP A 150 28.89 -22.65 -6.50
C ASP A 150 28.44 -22.26 -5.10
N LEU A 151 29.01 -21.18 -4.55
CA LEU A 151 28.64 -20.66 -3.24
C LEU A 151 27.19 -20.17 -3.21
N LEU A 152 26.73 -19.50 -4.26
CA LEU A 152 25.32 -19.09 -4.36
C LEU A 152 24.38 -20.29 -4.42
N ASN A 153 24.79 -21.40 -5.04
CA ASN A 153 24.00 -22.62 -5.15
C ASN A 153 23.90 -23.35 -3.80
N GLU A 154 25.00 -23.39 -3.04
CA GLU A 154 25.02 -23.89 -1.66
C GLU A 154 24.07 -23.10 -0.76
N LEU A 155 24.20 -21.77 -0.78
CA LEU A 155 23.34 -20.86 -0.04
C LEU A 155 21.86 -20.99 -0.39
N LEU A 156 21.55 -21.16 -1.67
CA LEU A 156 20.18 -21.36 -2.13
C LEU A 156 19.58 -22.66 -1.59
N ARG A 157 20.35 -23.75 -1.59
CA ARG A 157 19.90 -25.04 -1.05
C ARG A 157 19.66 -24.98 0.45
N GLU A 158 20.49 -24.23 1.18
CA GLU A 158 20.34 -24.07 2.63
C GLU A 158 19.14 -23.19 3.01
N LYS A 159 18.88 -22.13 2.24
CA LYS A 159 17.90 -21.09 2.61
C LYS A 159 16.60 -21.13 1.82
N MET A 160 16.40 -22.06 0.88
CA MET A 160 15.13 -22.16 0.14
C MET A 160 13.93 -22.33 1.08
N SER A 161 12.80 -21.72 0.73
CA SER A 161 11.56 -21.75 1.52
C SER A 161 11.62 -21.08 2.91
N THR A 162 12.76 -20.48 3.27
CA THR A 162 12.90 -19.69 4.50
C THR A 162 12.54 -18.22 4.30
N GLY A 163 12.55 -17.76 3.05
CA GLY A 163 12.22 -16.40 2.68
C GLY A 163 10.72 -16.15 2.51
N ASN A 164 10.40 -14.93 2.12
CA ASN A 164 9.04 -14.53 1.77
C ASN A 164 8.76 -14.91 0.31
N LEU A 165 7.77 -15.75 0.09
CA LEU A 165 7.34 -16.13 -1.26
C LEU A 165 6.50 -14.99 -1.85
N ILE A 166 6.80 -14.64 -3.10
CA ILE A 166 6.04 -13.63 -3.85
C ILE A 166 4.81 -14.31 -4.43
N LEU A 167 3.68 -13.61 -4.32
CA LEU A 167 2.38 -14.10 -4.70
C LEU A 167 1.76 -13.19 -5.75
N SER A 168 1.12 -13.81 -6.74
CA SER A 168 0.25 -13.16 -7.73
C SER A 168 -1.12 -13.80 -7.59
N ASP A 169 -2.15 -12.99 -7.32
CA ASP A 169 -3.54 -13.48 -7.14
C ASP A 169 -3.64 -14.68 -6.18
N GLU A 170 -2.96 -14.59 -5.04
CA GLU A 170 -2.93 -15.64 -4.00
C GLU A 170 -2.24 -16.97 -4.40
N LEU A 171 -1.53 -16.98 -5.53
CA LEU A 171 -0.73 -18.10 -6.03
C LEU A 171 0.76 -17.78 -6.03
N PHE A 172 1.60 -18.80 -5.87
CA PHE A 172 3.04 -18.65 -5.91
C PHE A 172 3.56 -18.19 -7.29
N ASP A 173 4.23 -17.04 -7.33
CA ASP A 173 4.77 -16.40 -8.56
C ASP A 173 6.24 -16.83 -8.85
N MET A 174 6.61 -18.05 -8.45
CA MET A 174 7.94 -18.63 -8.69
C MET A 174 9.11 -17.74 -8.24
N LYS A 175 8.89 -16.85 -7.27
CA LYS A 175 9.88 -15.91 -6.77
C LYS A 175 9.88 -15.89 -5.25
N GLU A 176 11.07 -15.79 -4.67
CA GLU A 176 11.26 -15.77 -3.22
C GLU A 176 12.27 -14.69 -2.85
N ILE A 177 12.01 -13.97 -1.77
CA ILE A 177 12.96 -13.00 -1.21
C ILE A 177 13.63 -13.67 -0.01
N ILE A 178 14.91 -13.99 -0.17
CA ILE A 178 15.71 -14.72 0.82
C ILE A 178 16.75 -13.78 1.42
N ASN A 179 16.93 -13.85 2.74
CA ASN A 179 18.11 -13.29 3.41
C ASN A 179 19.19 -14.38 3.54
N PHE A 180 20.31 -14.18 2.87
CA PHE A 180 21.41 -15.14 2.83
C PHE A 180 22.40 -14.98 4.00
N ASN A 181 22.14 -14.06 4.93
CA ASN A 181 22.97 -13.77 6.11
C ASN A 181 24.42 -13.33 5.83
N GLN A 182 24.81 -13.21 4.56
CA GLN A 182 26.08 -12.68 4.11
C GLN A 182 25.90 -11.79 2.88
N ILE A 183 26.91 -10.97 2.56
CA ILE A 183 26.83 -10.06 1.41
C ILE A 183 26.89 -10.89 0.13
N ILE A 184 25.82 -10.86 -0.64
CA ILE A 184 25.71 -11.61 -1.91
C ILE A 184 26.07 -10.75 -3.13
N GLY A 185 25.95 -9.43 -3.01
CA GLY A 185 26.04 -8.52 -4.14
C GLY A 185 25.66 -7.08 -3.79
N LYS A 186 25.50 -6.28 -4.84
CA LYS A 186 25.16 -4.86 -4.76
C LYS A 186 23.93 -4.53 -5.61
N VAL A 187 23.04 -3.72 -5.04
CA VAL A 187 21.84 -3.19 -5.70
C VAL A 187 22.12 -1.78 -6.18
N HIS A 188 21.73 -1.46 -7.41
CA HIS A 188 21.80 -0.09 -7.91
C HIS A 188 20.56 0.71 -7.49
N ILE A 189 20.74 1.80 -6.75
CA ILE A 189 19.70 2.77 -6.34
C ILE A 189 20.28 4.18 -6.48
N ASP A 190 19.57 5.06 -7.19
CA ASP A 190 19.90 6.49 -7.30
C ASP A 190 21.38 6.78 -7.61
N ASN A 191 21.93 6.05 -8.59
CA ASN A 191 23.34 6.11 -9.06
C ASN A 191 24.38 5.58 -8.07
N VAL A 192 23.97 4.94 -6.98
CA VAL A 192 24.85 4.31 -5.99
C VAL A 192 24.63 2.80 -5.96
N TYR A 193 25.69 2.05 -5.71
CA TYR A 193 25.64 0.61 -5.47
C TYR A 193 25.70 0.33 -3.97
N ILE A 194 24.64 -0.26 -3.43
CA ILE A 194 24.48 -0.57 -2.01
C ILE A 194 24.62 -2.08 -1.82
N GLU A 195 25.45 -2.50 -0.87
CA GLU A 195 25.63 -3.91 -0.52
C GLU A 195 24.36 -4.50 0.09
N THR A 196 24.04 -5.74 -0.27
CA THR A 196 22.88 -6.43 0.27
C THR A 196 23.19 -7.87 0.64
N ARG A 197 22.49 -8.33 1.67
CA ARG A 197 22.43 -9.73 2.10
C ARG A 197 21.16 -10.43 1.60
N LYS A 198 20.22 -9.66 1.04
CA LYS A 198 18.95 -10.17 0.51
C LYS A 198 19.06 -10.36 -1.00
N GLY A 199 18.48 -11.46 -1.47
CA GLY A 199 18.36 -11.74 -2.90
C GLY A 199 16.94 -12.16 -3.25
N LYS A 200 16.47 -11.67 -4.38
CA LYS A 200 15.27 -12.14 -5.02
C LYS A 200 15.64 -13.33 -5.91
N VAL A 201 15.19 -14.50 -5.52
CA VAL A 201 15.38 -15.74 -6.27
C VAL A 201 14.23 -15.89 -7.24
N HIS A 202 14.55 -16.17 -8.50
CA HIS A 202 13.60 -16.44 -9.56
C HIS A 202 13.74 -17.91 -9.98
N TYR A 203 12.72 -18.70 -9.70
CA TYR A 203 12.64 -20.11 -10.04
C TYR A 203 12.07 -20.33 -11.44
N SER A 204 12.55 -21.36 -12.12
CA SER A 204 12.00 -21.82 -13.39
C SER A 204 12.31 -23.29 -13.63
N LYS A 205 11.74 -23.86 -14.70
CA LYS A 205 12.05 -25.23 -15.13
C LYS A 205 13.54 -25.42 -15.47
N THR A 206 14.20 -24.38 -15.99
CA THR A 206 15.61 -24.45 -16.41
C THR A 206 16.61 -24.17 -15.29
N GLY A 207 16.14 -23.89 -14.06
CA GLY A 207 16.96 -23.49 -12.93
C GLY A 207 16.55 -22.14 -12.34
N ALA A 208 17.24 -21.76 -11.27
CA ALA A 208 17.05 -20.52 -10.54
C ALA A 208 18.11 -19.47 -10.91
N HIS A 209 17.83 -18.19 -10.64
CA HIS A 209 18.85 -17.15 -10.59
C HIS A 209 18.53 -16.17 -9.48
N ILE A 210 19.57 -15.58 -8.91
CA ILE A 210 19.53 -14.71 -7.75
C ILE A 210 19.87 -13.30 -8.19
N VAL A 211 18.95 -12.37 -7.94
CA VAL A 211 19.13 -10.94 -8.17
C VAL A 211 19.26 -10.25 -6.82
N PRO A 212 20.34 -9.49 -6.56
CA PRO A 212 20.45 -8.73 -5.32
C PRO A 212 19.24 -7.81 -5.12
N TYR A 213 18.69 -7.80 -3.90
CA TYR A 213 17.46 -7.11 -3.55
C TYR A 213 17.63 -6.31 -2.26
N ILE A 214 16.88 -5.23 -2.11
CA ILE A 214 16.79 -4.45 -0.88
C ILE A 214 15.33 -4.01 -0.74
N ASP A 215 14.83 -4.00 0.51
CA ASP A 215 13.47 -3.51 0.76
C ASP A 215 13.40 -2.02 0.42
N LYS A 216 12.26 -1.60 -0.13
CA LYS A 216 11.99 -0.19 -0.45
C LYS A 216 11.33 0.51 0.73
#